data_AF-T5AKZ0-F1
#
_entry.id   AF-T5AKZ0-F1
#
_cell.length_a   1.000
_cell.length_b   1.000
_cell.length_c   1.000
_cell.angle_alpha   90.00
_cell.angle_beta   90.00
_cell.angle_gamma   90.00
#
_symmetry.space_group_name_H-M   'P 1'
#
loop_
_entity.id
_entity.type
_entity.pdbx_description
1 polymer ?
#
loop_
_entity_poly.entity_id
_entity_poly.type
_entity_poly.pdbx_seq_one_letter_code
_entity_poly.pdbx_strand_id
1 'polypeptide(L)'
;MKFMLATSLAGATLAVPHTLAAPRRPGGPRPVGPKPAVVGVLTSAVPKPVAAPIWAEAQNDAAYHRCAAILPDNPCVREVFYLQGSFGELRRSCGPAGLLSGQDTIPLELDVFYPSSLFPSGPQCGRIHSYASEYSVGRYVNLSPEEYGPICEMCTGYDSQTIVIDDDVAETAETAVTAKTAETAETAKTAETAKTAETAKTADLSECHVI
;
A
#
# COMPACT_ATOMS: atom_id res chain seq x y z
N MET A 1 42.90 2.91 -21.89
CA MET A 1 42.49 2.88 -23.31
C MET A 1 41.13 3.55 -23.42
N LYS A 2 41.02 4.57 -24.27
CA LYS A 2 39.92 5.55 -24.31
C LYS A 2 39.19 5.34 -25.63
N PHE A 3 37.97 4.82 -25.62
CA PHE A 3 37.13 4.73 -26.82
C PHE A 3 35.89 5.61 -26.62
N MET A 4 35.94 6.79 -27.25
CA MET A 4 34.77 7.61 -27.53
C MET A 4 34.26 7.23 -28.91
N LEU A 5 33.01 6.81 -29.00
CA LEU A 5 32.28 6.74 -30.27
C LEU A 5 30.98 7.51 -30.07
N ALA A 6 30.99 8.75 -30.57
CA ALA A 6 29.82 9.58 -30.72
C ALA A 6 29.23 9.29 -32.10
N THR A 7 28.00 8.77 -32.14
CA THR A 7 27.25 8.59 -33.39
C THR A 7 26.02 9.49 -33.33
N SER A 8 26.13 10.60 -34.05
CA SER A 8 25.05 11.56 -34.31
C SER A 8 24.07 10.94 -35.30
N LEU A 9 22.79 10.88 -34.95
CA LEU A 9 21.71 10.51 -35.85
C LEU A 9 20.84 11.74 -36.10
N ALA A 10 20.89 12.19 -37.36
CA ALA A 10 20.11 13.27 -37.91
C ALA A 10 18.60 12.92 -37.92
N GLY A 11 17.79 13.89 -37.51
CA GLY A 11 16.34 13.78 -37.47
C GLY A 11 15.71 13.76 -38.86
N ALA A 12 14.77 12.83 -39.05
CA ALA A 12 13.81 12.84 -40.15
C ALA A 12 12.44 13.23 -39.59
N THR A 13 12.00 14.46 -39.89
CA THR A 13 10.65 14.95 -39.61
C THR A 13 9.70 14.47 -40.71
N LEU A 14 8.94 13.40 -40.45
CA LEU A 14 7.85 12.97 -41.30
C LEU A 14 6.57 13.73 -40.92
N ALA A 15 6.12 14.60 -41.82
CA ALA A 15 4.83 15.28 -41.73
C ALA A 15 3.68 14.28 -41.92
N VAL A 16 2.79 14.17 -40.93
CA VAL A 16 1.59 13.34 -41.00
C VAL A 16 0.45 14.16 -41.64
N PRO A 17 -0.26 13.64 -42.65
CA PRO A 17 -1.40 14.33 -43.25
C PRO A 17 -2.63 14.29 -42.33
N HIS A 18 -3.26 15.45 -42.14
CA HIS A 18 -4.53 15.59 -41.43
C HIS A 18 -5.68 14.98 -42.24
N THR A 19 -6.25 13.88 -41.77
CA THR A 19 -7.44 13.27 -42.34
C THR A 19 -8.68 14.08 -41.95
N LEU A 20 -9.37 14.62 -42.97
CA LEU A 20 -10.62 15.36 -42.87
C LEU A 20 -11.73 14.52 -42.19
N ALA A 21 -12.31 15.07 -41.12
CA ALA A 21 -13.44 14.51 -40.41
C ALA A 21 -14.72 14.52 -41.27
N ALA A 22 -15.39 13.37 -41.34
CA ALA A 22 -16.66 13.21 -42.02
C ALA A 22 -17.82 13.89 -41.22
N PRO A 23 -18.84 14.44 -41.92
CA PRO A 23 -19.96 15.13 -41.28
C PRO A 23 -20.88 14.15 -40.53
N ARG A 24 -21.18 14.47 -39.27
CA ARG A 24 -22.17 13.77 -38.45
C ARG A 24 -23.57 13.94 -39.03
N ARG A 25 -24.26 12.83 -39.31
CA ARG A 25 -25.67 12.83 -39.70
C ARG A 25 -26.55 13.33 -38.54
N PRO A 26 -27.56 14.17 -38.79
CA PRO A 26 -28.53 14.59 -37.78
C PRO A 26 -29.40 13.39 -37.35
N GLY A 27 -29.49 13.19 -36.04
CA GLY A 27 -30.22 12.09 -35.43
C GLY A 27 -31.73 12.22 -35.60
N GLY A 28 -32.36 11.15 -36.07
CA GLY A 28 -33.81 11.00 -36.05
C GLY A 28 -34.33 10.71 -34.63
N PRO A 29 -35.60 11.05 -34.34
CA PRO A 29 -36.24 10.81 -33.06
C PRO A 29 -36.33 9.30 -32.80
N ARG A 30 -35.80 8.85 -31.64
CA ARG A 30 -35.94 7.45 -31.22
C ARG A 30 -37.37 7.20 -30.74
N PRO A 31 -38.00 6.09 -31.14
CA PRO A 31 -39.32 5.71 -30.67
C PRO A 31 -39.28 5.41 -29.16
N VAL A 32 -40.16 6.06 -28.41
CA VAL A 32 -40.36 5.83 -26.98
C VAL A 32 -41.17 4.55 -26.83
N GLY A 33 -40.47 3.42 -26.68
CA GLY A 33 -41.09 2.13 -26.38
C GLY A 33 -41.60 2.06 -24.93
N PRO A 34 -42.61 1.22 -24.65
CA PRO A 34 -43.18 1.06 -23.31
C PRO A 34 -42.13 0.55 -22.33
N LYS A 35 -42.07 1.19 -21.14
CA LYS A 35 -41.19 0.81 -20.04
C LYS A 35 -41.42 -0.67 -19.67
N PRO A 36 -40.40 -1.54 -19.77
CA PRO A 36 -40.53 -2.91 -19.29
C PRO A 36 -40.69 -2.90 -17.75
N ALA A 37 -41.64 -3.69 -17.27
CA ALA A 37 -41.83 -3.92 -15.85
C ALA A 37 -40.56 -4.55 -15.27
N VAL A 38 -39.95 -3.88 -14.30
CA VAL A 38 -38.75 -4.35 -13.61
C VAL A 38 -39.17 -5.50 -12.69
N VAL A 39 -39.04 -6.73 -13.19
CA VAL A 39 -39.14 -7.93 -12.35
C VAL A 39 -37.91 -7.92 -11.44
N GLY A 40 -38.13 -7.69 -10.15
CA GLY A 40 -37.08 -7.68 -9.13
C GLY A 40 -36.45 -9.07 -9.01
N VAL A 41 -35.35 -9.27 -9.74
CA VAL A 41 -34.50 -10.45 -9.56
C VAL A 41 -33.84 -10.31 -8.20
N LEU A 42 -34.25 -11.16 -7.25
CA LEU A 42 -33.50 -11.39 -6.01
C LEU A 42 -32.14 -11.96 -6.41
N THR A 43 -31.15 -11.08 -6.60
CA THR A 43 -29.78 -11.48 -6.86
C THR A 43 -29.26 -12.13 -5.59
N SER A 44 -29.27 -13.46 -5.56
CA SER A 44 -28.61 -14.25 -4.51
C SER A 44 -27.17 -13.77 -4.41
N ALA A 45 -26.80 -13.18 -3.28
CA ALA A 45 -25.45 -12.69 -3.05
C ALA A 45 -24.49 -13.89 -3.08
N VAL A 46 -23.73 -14.02 -4.17
CA VAL A 46 -22.66 -15.02 -4.24
C VAL A 46 -21.62 -14.63 -3.19
N PRO A 47 -21.25 -15.54 -2.26
CA PRO A 47 -20.26 -15.22 -1.24
C PRO A 47 -18.95 -14.79 -1.91
N LYS A 48 -18.43 -13.61 -1.50
CA LYS A 48 -17.19 -13.08 -2.05
C LYS A 48 -16.06 -14.08 -1.72
N PRO A 49 -15.28 -14.54 -2.71
CA PRO A 49 -14.17 -15.44 -2.45
C PRO A 49 -13.22 -14.81 -1.43
N VAL A 50 -12.90 -15.57 -0.37
CA VAL A 50 -11.96 -15.16 0.67
C VAL A 50 -10.55 -15.28 0.10
N ALA A 51 -9.82 -14.17 0.09
CA ALA A 51 -8.43 -14.15 -0.37
C ALA A 51 -7.55 -14.98 0.56
N ALA A 52 -6.63 -15.78 0.00
CA ALA A 52 -5.59 -16.41 0.79
C ALA A 52 -4.66 -15.35 1.40
N PRO A 53 -4.06 -15.62 2.58
CA PRO A 53 -3.14 -14.69 3.22
C PRO A 53 -1.86 -14.54 2.41
N ILE A 54 -1.32 -13.32 2.33
CA ILE A 54 0.02 -13.08 1.78
C ILE A 54 1.09 -13.52 2.80
N TRP A 55 2.36 -13.59 2.38
CA TRP A 55 3.46 -14.01 3.28
C TRP A 55 3.48 -13.23 4.60
N ALA A 56 3.24 -11.92 4.55
CA ALA A 56 3.29 -11.05 5.72
C ALA A 56 2.13 -11.32 6.70
N GLU A 57 0.94 -11.61 6.18
CA GLU A 57 -0.23 -11.99 6.96
C GLU A 57 -0.05 -13.38 7.57
N ALA A 58 0.42 -14.34 6.76
CA ALA A 58 0.61 -15.73 7.18
C ALA A 58 1.67 -15.86 8.28
N GLN A 59 2.67 -14.98 8.29
CA GLN A 59 3.75 -14.97 9.28
C GLN A 59 3.49 -14.01 10.45
N ASN A 60 2.33 -13.32 10.47
CA ASN A 60 2.02 -12.29 11.45
C ASN A 60 3.16 -11.25 11.57
N ASP A 61 3.65 -10.77 10.42
CA ASP A 61 4.78 -9.85 10.33
C ASP A 61 4.46 -8.51 11.02
N ALA A 62 5.25 -8.16 12.03
CA ALA A 62 5.00 -6.98 12.85
C ALA A 62 5.10 -5.66 12.05
N ALA A 63 5.96 -5.61 11.03
CA ALA A 63 6.12 -4.42 10.21
C ALA A 63 4.92 -4.22 9.28
N TYR A 64 4.39 -5.30 8.71
CA TYR A 64 3.14 -5.27 7.95
C TYR A 64 1.96 -4.78 8.79
N HIS A 65 1.74 -5.37 9.98
CA HIS A 65 0.63 -4.97 10.84
C HIS A 65 0.75 -3.52 11.31
N ARG A 66 1.97 -3.06 11.62
CA ARG A 66 2.22 -1.66 11.93
C ARG A 66 1.88 -0.76 10.74
N CYS A 67 2.36 -1.09 9.55
CA CYS A 67 2.09 -0.33 8.33
C CYS A 67 0.59 -0.26 8.02
N ALA A 68 -0.11 -1.39 8.09
CA ALA A 68 -1.55 -1.48 7.87
C ALA A 68 -2.35 -0.68 8.92
N ALA A 69 -1.87 -0.59 10.17
CA ALA A 69 -2.49 0.23 11.20
C ALA A 69 -2.30 1.74 10.96
N ILE A 70 -1.16 2.14 10.38
CA ILE A 70 -0.86 3.54 10.05
C ILE A 70 -1.63 3.98 8.80
N LEU A 71 -1.82 3.08 7.84
CA LEU A 71 -2.47 3.34 6.55
C LEU A 71 -3.70 2.43 6.35
N PRO A 72 -4.73 2.51 7.21
CA PRO A 72 -5.85 1.56 7.20
C PRO A 72 -6.71 1.63 5.94
N ASP A 73 -6.81 2.81 5.33
CA ASP A 73 -7.62 3.05 4.14
C ASP A 73 -6.82 2.90 2.83
N ASN A 74 -5.53 2.54 2.90
CA ASN A 74 -4.70 2.39 1.73
C ASN A 74 -4.69 0.92 1.27
N PRO A 75 -5.41 0.57 0.18
CA PRO A 75 -5.48 -0.81 -0.30
C PRO A 75 -4.14 -1.32 -0.83
N CYS A 76 -3.20 -0.42 -1.15
CA CYS A 76 -1.90 -0.73 -1.72
C CYS A 76 -0.94 -1.36 -0.70
N VAL A 77 -1.18 -1.20 0.62
CA VAL A 77 -0.28 -1.72 1.67
C VAL A 77 -0.08 -3.22 1.51
N ARG A 78 -1.19 -3.96 1.39
CA ARG A 78 -1.16 -5.42 1.23
C ARG A 78 -0.44 -5.84 -0.05
N GLU A 79 -0.71 -5.17 -1.15
CA GLU A 79 -0.14 -5.50 -2.47
C GLU A 79 1.35 -5.20 -2.54
N VAL A 80 1.79 -4.04 -2.04
CA VAL A 80 3.20 -3.69 -2.00
C VAL A 80 3.98 -4.67 -1.13
N PHE A 81 3.48 -5.03 0.06
CA PHE A 81 4.14 -6.07 0.88
C PHE A 81 4.23 -7.40 0.14
N TYR A 82 3.16 -7.84 -0.51
CA TYR A 82 3.19 -9.05 -1.32
C TYR A 82 4.26 -9.01 -2.41
N LEU A 83 4.31 -7.93 -3.20
CA LEU A 83 5.22 -7.76 -4.33
C LEU A 83 6.70 -7.76 -3.92
N GLN A 84 7.02 -7.25 -2.71
CA GLN A 84 8.40 -7.19 -2.23
C GLN A 84 8.89 -8.52 -1.62
N GLY A 85 7.99 -9.41 -1.21
CA GLY A 85 8.33 -10.72 -0.65
C GLY A 85 8.94 -10.73 0.75
N SER A 86 9.47 -9.60 1.24
CA SER A 86 9.86 -9.40 2.65
C SER A 86 9.91 -7.91 3.02
N PHE A 87 9.90 -7.61 4.32
CA PHE A 87 10.07 -6.23 4.80
C PHE A 87 11.48 -5.67 4.50
N GLY A 88 12.51 -6.52 4.53
CA GLY A 88 13.88 -6.12 4.19
C GLY A 88 14.04 -5.69 2.73
N GLU A 89 13.38 -6.42 1.81
CA GLU A 89 13.31 -6.05 0.40
C GLU A 89 12.49 -4.78 0.19
N LEU A 90 11.35 -4.63 0.88
CA LEU A 90 10.56 -3.40 0.84
C LEU A 90 11.41 -2.18 1.24
N ARG A 91 12.14 -2.27 2.35
CA ARG A 91 13.04 -1.20 2.80
C ARG A 91 14.14 -0.89 1.78
N ARG A 92 14.73 -1.92 1.16
CA ARG A 92 15.74 -1.73 0.10
C ARG A 92 15.15 -1.04 -1.13
N SER A 93 13.95 -1.45 -1.53
CA SER A 93 13.25 -0.89 -2.68
C SER A 93 12.79 0.55 -2.44
N CYS A 94 12.44 0.92 -1.21
CA CYS A 94 12.10 2.29 -0.83
C CYS A 94 13.33 3.19 -0.56
N GLY A 95 14.50 2.59 -0.31
CA GLY A 95 15.74 3.31 -0.03
C GLY A 95 16.32 4.03 -1.25
N PRO A 96 17.35 4.87 -1.08
CA PRO A 96 17.98 5.59 -2.19
C PRO A 96 18.41 4.64 -3.32
N ALA A 97 18.01 4.94 -4.55
CA ALA A 97 18.21 4.11 -5.75
C ALA A 97 17.46 2.76 -5.77
N GLY A 98 16.56 2.53 -4.81
CA GLY A 98 15.64 1.40 -4.83
C GLY A 98 14.53 1.59 -5.88
N LEU A 99 13.89 0.49 -6.29
CA LEU A 99 12.87 0.48 -7.34
C LEU A 99 11.68 1.41 -7.03
N LEU A 100 11.29 1.51 -5.75
CA LEU A 100 10.20 2.34 -5.25
C LEU A 100 10.67 3.74 -4.80
N SER A 101 11.95 4.09 -5.01
CA SER A 101 12.47 5.42 -4.63
C SER A 101 12.34 6.46 -5.74
N GLY A 102 12.01 6.02 -6.95
CA GLY A 102 11.84 6.88 -8.12
C GLY A 102 10.51 7.63 -8.16
N GLN A 103 10.40 8.56 -9.11
CA GLN A 103 9.13 9.19 -9.52
C GLN A 103 8.49 8.46 -10.71
N ASP A 104 8.98 7.27 -11.02
CA ASP A 104 8.58 6.51 -12.19
C ASP A 104 7.41 5.57 -11.87
N THR A 105 6.55 5.38 -12.85
CA THR A 105 5.50 4.36 -12.77
C THR A 105 6.10 2.98 -13.00
N ILE A 106 5.70 2.01 -12.20
CA ILE A 106 6.20 0.63 -12.27
C ILE A 106 5.17 -0.25 -12.97
N PRO A 107 5.46 -0.75 -14.18
CA PRO A 107 4.57 -1.68 -14.87
C PRO A 107 4.74 -3.09 -14.30
N LEU A 108 3.64 -3.69 -13.85
CA LEU A 108 3.57 -5.05 -13.34
C LEU A 108 2.65 -5.89 -14.22
N GLU A 109 3.12 -7.03 -14.72
CA GLU A 109 2.30 -7.94 -15.51
C GLU A 109 1.22 -8.61 -14.63
N LEU A 110 -0.05 -8.39 -14.96
CA LEU A 110 -1.18 -8.77 -14.09
C LEU A 110 -1.18 -10.27 -13.82
N ASP A 111 -1.00 -11.08 -14.86
CA ASP A 111 -1.14 -12.54 -14.78
C ASP A 111 0.05 -13.21 -14.06
N VAL A 112 1.17 -12.49 -13.90
CA VAL A 112 2.38 -12.98 -13.21
C VAL A 112 2.36 -12.56 -11.73
N PHE A 113 2.01 -11.30 -11.46
CA PHE A 113 2.13 -10.71 -10.13
C PHE A 113 0.83 -10.71 -9.33
N TYR A 114 -0.33 -11.05 -9.90
CA TYR A 114 -1.60 -11.03 -9.19
C TYR A 114 -2.36 -12.36 -9.34
N PRO A 115 -1.89 -13.45 -8.71
CA PRO A 115 -2.59 -14.72 -8.76
C PRO A 115 -3.96 -14.60 -8.10
N SER A 116 -4.99 -15.16 -8.74
CA SER A 116 -6.38 -15.05 -8.28
C SER A 116 -6.64 -15.69 -6.90
N SER A 117 -5.74 -16.55 -6.41
CA SER A 117 -5.82 -17.12 -5.06
C SER A 117 -5.56 -16.07 -3.96
N LEU A 118 -4.62 -15.14 -4.20
CA LEU A 118 -4.26 -14.08 -3.27
C LEU A 118 -5.04 -12.79 -3.54
N PHE A 119 -5.33 -12.52 -4.81
CA PHE A 119 -6.03 -11.33 -5.28
C PHE A 119 -7.26 -11.71 -6.12
N PRO A 120 -8.31 -12.27 -5.49
CA PRO A 120 -9.48 -12.76 -6.22
C PRO A 120 -10.29 -11.64 -6.89
N SER A 121 -10.16 -10.40 -6.41
CA SER A 121 -10.74 -9.20 -7.03
C SER A 121 -9.77 -8.48 -7.97
N GLY A 122 -8.59 -9.07 -8.23
CA GLY A 122 -7.49 -8.42 -8.93
C GLY A 122 -6.75 -7.39 -8.07
N PRO A 123 -5.80 -6.65 -8.67
CA PRO A 123 -5.11 -5.55 -8.02
C PRO A 123 -6.11 -4.48 -7.57
N GLN A 124 -5.94 -4.01 -6.35
CA GLN A 124 -6.64 -2.87 -5.75
C GLN A 124 -5.77 -1.61 -5.78
N CYS A 125 -4.47 -1.75 -6.07
CA CYS A 125 -3.57 -0.63 -6.35
C CYS A 125 -3.19 -0.56 -7.83
N GLY A 126 -2.83 0.64 -8.28
CA GLY A 126 -2.40 0.88 -9.65
C GLY A 126 -3.55 1.07 -10.63
N ARG A 127 -3.18 1.53 -11.82
CA ARG A 127 -4.08 1.62 -12.96
C ARG A 127 -3.88 0.42 -13.86
N ILE A 128 -4.95 -0.34 -14.08
CA ILE A 128 -4.94 -1.45 -15.04
C ILE A 128 -4.95 -0.88 -16.45
N HIS A 129 -3.97 -1.29 -17.25
CA HIS A 129 -3.89 -1.02 -18.67
C HIS A 129 -3.92 -2.34 -19.44
N SER A 130 -4.69 -2.35 -20.52
CA SER A 130 -4.68 -3.42 -21.50
C SER A 130 -3.95 -2.95 -22.74
N TYR A 131 -3.07 -3.80 -23.29
CA TYR A 131 -2.55 -3.61 -24.64
C TYR A 131 -2.95 -4.80 -25.50
N ALA A 132 -3.25 -4.51 -26.76
CA ALA A 132 -3.44 -5.51 -27.80
C ALA A 132 -2.34 -5.30 -28.83
N SER A 133 -1.46 -6.28 -28.98
CA SER A 133 -0.55 -6.37 -30.12
C SER A 133 -1.09 -7.39 -31.12
N GLU A 134 -0.47 -7.47 -32.30
CA GLU A 134 -0.82 -8.47 -33.31
C GLU A 134 -0.64 -9.92 -32.80
N TYR A 135 0.24 -10.12 -31.82
CA TYR A 135 0.63 -11.45 -31.35
C TYR A 135 0.11 -11.80 -29.95
N SER A 136 -0.20 -10.80 -29.11
CA SER A 136 -0.57 -11.01 -27.72
C SER A 136 -1.52 -9.94 -27.20
N VAL A 137 -2.46 -10.35 -26.35
CA VAL A 137 -3.22 -9.43 -25.49
C VAL A 137 -2.65 -9.58 -24.09
N GLY A 138 -2.12 -8.48 -23.54
CA GLY A 138 -1.55 -8.47 -22.20
C GLY A 138 -2.22 -7.40 -21.34
N ARG A 139 -2.19 -7.62 -20.02
CA ARG A 139 -2.67 -6.68 -19.02
C ARG A 139 -1.55 -6.38 -18.05
N TYR A 140 -1.35 -5.11 -17.77
CA TYR A 140 -0.40 -4.67 -16.76
C TYR A 140 -1.05 -3.67 -15.80
N VAL A 141 -0.51 -3.61 -14.60
CA VAL A 141 -0.85 -2.65 -13.57
C VAL A 141 0.28 -1.66 -13.52
N ASN A 142 -0.05 -0.38 -13.68
CA ASN A 142 0.88 0.71 -13.50
C ASN A 142 0.75 1.22 -12.07
N LEU A 143 1.74 0.93 -11.23
CA LEU A 143 1.81 1.43 -9.88
C LEU A 143 2.53 2.79 -9.88
N SER A 144 1.83 3.85 -9.48
CA SER A 144 2.38 5.21 -9.51
C SER A 144 3.02 5.62 -8.18
N PRO A 145 3.93 6.61 -8.18
CA PRO A 145 4.57 7.11 -6.96
C PRO A 145 3.60 7.59 -5.89
N GLU A 146 2.42 8.09 -6.27
CA GLU A 146 1.40 8.52 -5.32
C GLU A 146 0.78 7.35 -4.54
N GLU A 147 0.84 6.13 -5.10
CA GLU A 147 0.27 4.92 -4.50
C GLU A 147 1.27 4.23 -3.57
N TYR A 148 2.53 4.08 -4.00
CA TYR A 148 3.58 3.44 -3.20
C TYR A 148 4.36 4.40 -2.29
N GLY A 149 4.39 5.69 -2.61
CA GLY A 149 5.15 6.72 -1.88
C GLY A 149 4.77 6.79 -0.40
N PRO A 150 3.47 6.90 -0.04
CA PRO A 150 3.04 6.89 1.35
C PRO A 150 3.45 5.63 2.11
N ILE A 151 3.54 4.48 1.43
CA ILE A 151 3.98 3.22 2.05
C ILE A 151 5.48 3.27 2.34
N CYS A 152 6.28 3.74 1.38
CA CYS A 152 7.71 3.91 1.60
C CYS A 152 7.99 4.91 2.74
N GLU A 153 7.32 6.06 2.74
CA GLU A 153 7.50 7.09 3.77
C GLU A 153 7.06 6.60 5.16
N MET A 154 5.85 6.07 5.28
CA MET A 154 5.26 5.74 6.58
C MET A 154 5.71 4.39 7.14
N CYS A 155 6.03 3.44 6.27
CA CYS A 155 6.31 2.06 6.68
C CYS A 155 7.80 1.71 6.67
N THR A 156 8.62 2.45 5.93
CA THR A 156 10.09 2.24 5.92
C THR A 156 10.89 3.43 6.45
N GLY A 157 10.30 4.63 6.45
CA GLY A 157 10.97 5.89 6.79
C GLY A 157 11.30 6.10 8.28
N TYR A 158 11.16 5.10 9.14
CA TYR A 158 11.18 5.28 10.59
C TYR A 158 12.15 4.39 11.36
N ASP A 159 13.41 4.30 10.88
CA ASP A 159 14.55 3.87 11.71
C ASP A 159 15.63 4.96 11.84
N SER A 160 15.46 6.14 11.24
CA SER A 160 16.40 7.27 11.40
C SER A 160 16.09 8.17 12.60
N GLN A 161 15.09 7.84 13.43
CA GLN A 161 15.27 8.08 14.86
C GLN A 161 16.29 7.06 15.36
N THR A 162 17.57 7.28 15.00
CA THR A 162 18.58 7.34 16.03
C THR A 162 17.96 8.24 17.10
N ILE A 163 17.36 7.61 18.11
CA ILE A 163 17.48 8.09 19.46
C ILE A 163 19.00 8.18 19.63
N VAL A 164 19.57 9.31 19.26
CA VAL A 164 20.72 9.85 19.95
C VAL A 164 20.21 9.94 21.37
N ILE A 165 20.38 8.85 22.11
CA ILE A 165 20.66 8.98 23.52
C ILE A 165 21.97 9.73 23.46
N ASP A 166 21.90 11.05 23.61
CA ASP A 166 23.06 11.88 23.88
C ASP A 166 23.65 11.31 25.18
N ASP A 167 24.52 10.31 25.04
CA ASP A 167 25.34 9.67 26.08
C ASP A 167 26.47 10.63 26.53
N ASP A 168 26.16 11.92 26.60
CA ASP A 168 27.04 13.01 27.03
C ASP A 168 26.60 13.57 28.40
N VAL A 169 25.97 12.74 29.24
CA VAL A 169 25.88 12.99 30.69
C VAL A 169 26.37 11.75 31.44
N ALA A 170 27.69 11.59 31.37
CA ALA A 170 28.61 11.22 32.43
C ALA A 170 28.20 10.12 33.44
N GLU A 171 28.96 9.03 33.40
CA GLU A 171 29.45 8.39 34.61
C GLU A 171 29.96 9.45 35.62
N THR A 172 29.22 9.71 36.69
CA THR A 172 29.83 9.83 38.03
C THR A 172 28.81 9.49 39.11
N ALA A 173 29.22 8.57 39.97
CA ALA A 173 28.48 7.99 41.06
C ALA A 173 28.10 8.99 42.18
N GLU A 174 27.09 8.60 42.95
CA GLU A 174 26.81 8.95 44.35
C GLU A 174 26.72 10.45 44.73
N THR A 175 25.54 10.90 45.18
CA THR A 175 25.27 11.38 46.56
C THR A 175 23.86 12.01 46.62
N ALA A 176 23.12 11.68 47.67
CA ALA A 176 21.80 12.21 47.99
C ALA A 176 21.75 13.74 48.11
N VAL A 177 20.68 14.39 47.60
CA VAL A 177 20.13 15.63 48.18
C VAL A 177 18.60 15.62 48.11
N THR A 178 18.01 15.26 49.24
CA THR A 178 16.85 15.83 49.93
C THR A 178 16.16 17.05 49.29
N ALA A 179 14.86 16.87 49.00
CA ALA A 179 13.73 17.81 49.09
C ALA A 179 13.89 19.31 48.70
N LYS A 180 12.98 19.77 47.84
CA LYS A 180 12.16 20.95 48.19
C LYS A 180 10.74 20.88 47.62
N THR A 181 9.83 20.81 48.59
CA THR A 181 8.39 20.97 48.60
C THR A 181 7.93 22.38 48.17
N ALA A 182 6.63 22.48 47.83
CA ALA A 182 5.73 23.66 47.79
C ALA A 182 5.74 24.49 46.49
N GLU A 183 4.64 24.94 45.88
CA GLU A 183 3.21 25.09 46.26
C GLU A 183 2.41 25.26 44.94
N THR A 184 1.30 24.56 44.68
CA THR A 184 -0.12 24.94 44.93
C THR A 184 -0.58 26.19 44.15
N ALA A 185 -1.47 26.07 43.14
CA ALA A 185 -2.92 26.40 43.19
C ALA A 185 -3.40 26.54 41.71
N GLU A 186 -4.65 26.33 41.25
CA GLU A 186 -5.93 25.91 41.81
C GLU A 186 -6.87 25.48 40.63
N THR A 187 -7.51 24.31 40.78
CA THR A 187 -8.97 24.06 40.71
C THR A 187 -9.88 24.60 39.59
N ALA A 188 -10.46 23.70 38.78
CA ALA A 188 -11.91 23.61 38.49
C ALA A 188 -12.29 22.22 37.90
N LYS A 189 -12.83 21.32 38.74
CA LYS A 189 -14.23 20.80 38.79
C LYS A 189 -14.65 19.87 37.61
N THR A 190 -14.75 18.55 37.82
CA THR A 190 -16.01 17.78 38.11
C THR A 190 -16.85 17.57 36.83
N ALA A 191 -17.29 16.40 36.35
CA ALA A 191 -17.50 15.01 36.78
C ALA A 191 -17.36 14.11 35.49
N GLU A 192 -17.50 12.80 35.40
CA GLU A 192 -18.36 11.85 36.12
C GLU A 192 -17.92 10.41 35.79
N THR A 193 -18.26 9.52 36.70
CA THR A 193 -17.80 8.14 36.89
C THR A 193 -18.56 7.14 36.01
N ALA A 194 -17.89 6.14 35.43
CA ALA A 194 -18.55 4.89 35.02
C ALA A 194 -17.60 3.67 35.08
N LYS A 195 -17.73 2.95 36.22
CA LYS A 195 -17.66 1.49 36.46
C LYS A 195 -16.90 0.56 35.51
N THR A 196 -15.81 0.00 36.04
CA THR A 196 -15.52 -1.42 36.35
C THR A 196 -16.34 -2.53 35.65
N ALA A 197 -15.63 -3.46 35.00
CA ALA A 197 -15.81 -4.94 34.97
C ALA A 197 -14.81 -5.51 33.93
N GLU A 198 -14.18 -6.68 34.02
CA GLU A 198 -13.96 -7.68 35.04
C GLU A 198 -12.80 -8.56 34.52
N THR A 199 -12.15 -9.24 35.46
CA THR A 199 -10.95 -10.05 35.35
C THR A 199 -11.14 -11.38 34.60
N ALA A 200 -10.00 -11.92 34.13
CA ALA A 200 -9.63 -13.34 34.05
C ALA A 200 -10.00 -14.16 32.80
N LYS A 201 -8.96 -14.69 32.13
CA LYS A 201 -8.53 -16.08 32.35
C LYS A 201 -7.20 -16.41 31.68
N THR A 202 -6.25 -16.78 32.52
CA THR A 202 -5.09 -17.63 32.25
C THR A 202 -5.56 -18.96 31.64
N ALA A 203 -4.89 -19.44 30.61
CA ALA A 203 -4.94 -20.84 30.20
C ALA A 203 -3.53 -21.31 29.86
N ASP A 204 -3.26 -22.50 30.36
CA ASP A 204 -1.98 -23.13 30.64
C ASP A 204 -1.32 -23.75 29.41
N LEU A 205 -0.04 -24.08 29.59
CA LEU A 205 0.84 -24.79 28.67
C LEU A 205 0.34 -26.22 28.44
N SER A 206 0.51 -26.73 27.22
CA SER A 206 0.67 -28.16 26.99
C SER A 206 1.72 -28.42 25.93
N GLU A 207 2.71 -29.20 26.32
CA GLU A 207 3.82 -29.77 25.56
C GLU A 207 3.44 -30.24 24.15
N CYS A 208 4.30 -29.91 23.17
CA CYS A 208 4.39 -30.67 21.93
C CYS A 208 5.74 -31.40 21.87
N HIS A 209 5.60 -32.71 21.79
CA HIS A 209 6.56 -33.78 21.86
C HIS A 209 7.46 -33.85 20.62
N VAL A 210 8.73 -34.19 20.84
CA VAL A 210 9.71 -34.58 19.83
C VAL A 210 9.44 -36.02 19.40
N ILE A 211 9.35 -36.26 18.09
CA ILE A 211 9.68 -37.55 17.46
C ILE A 211 10.58 -37.27 16.27
#